data_AF-A0A7M1T4K3-F1
#
_entry.id   AF-A0A7M1T4K3-F1
#
_cell.length_a   1.000
_cell.length_b   1.000
_cell.length_c   1.000
_cell.angle_alpha   90.00
_cell.angle_beta   90.00
_cell.angle_gamma   90.00
#
_symmetry.space_group_name_H-M   'P 1'
#
loop_
_entity.id
_entity.type
_entity.pdbx_description
1 polymer ?
#
loop_
_entity_poly.entity_id
_entity_poly.type
_entity_poly.pdbx_seq_one_letter_code
_entity_poly.pdbx_strand_id
1 'polypeptide(L)'
;MKFGGQYKINKDVINPQHDFFNNNHTFNEFLSLLKLDEDILEGSTKSFFKYIYDEYKTSLLSNAGWQAPPQSLTLENNYDIDNYEYLIDCKVYSQRPFKMYYKIDVRKEMFHLFTRGSKIEMKYHQELPSIIDKLNTHEVFEVRDLLKPLEEEWPIEAGLYFLSMIFDKRGIEVIIKSNEVEPTEDRNQDILKEIE
;
A
#
# COMPACT_ATOMS: atom_id res chain seq x y z
N MET A 1 36.66 -16.24 28.10
CA MET A 1 35.50 -15.41 27.67
C MET A 1 35.43 -15.46 26.16
N LYS A 2 34.38 -16.08 25.59
CA LYS A 2 34.09 -16.00 24.15
C LYS A 2 33.11 -14.85 23.94
N PHE A 3 33.55 -13.79 23.28
CA PHE A 3 32.66 -12.73 22.79
C PHE A 3 32.08 -13.19 21.45
N GLY A 4 30.97 -13.93 21.52
CA GLY A 4 30.17 -14.31 20.36
C GLY A 4 29.04 -13.30 20.15
N GLY A 5 29.37 -12.09 19.67
CA GLY A 5 28.35 -11.16 19.18
C GLY A 5 27.88 -11.63 17.81
N GLN A 6 26.64 -12.08 17.70
CA GLN A 6 26.00 -12.29 16.40
C GLN A 6 25.75 -10.92 15.77
N TYR A 7 26.60 -10.53 14.82
CA TYR A 7 26.33 -9.38 13.96
C TYR A 7 25.10 -9.71 13.10
N LYS A 8 24.03 -8.91 13.24
CA LYS A 8 22.92 -8.94 12.30
C LYS A 8 23.45 -8.48 10.94
N ILE A 9 23.60 -9.41 10.00
CA ILE A 9 23.94 -9.09 8.61
C ILE A 9 22.78 -8.27 8.05
N ASN A 10 23.06 -7.00 7.70
CA ASN A 10 22.09 -6.15 7.04
C ASN A 10 21.90 -6.68 5.61
N LYS A 11 20.70 -7.16 5.28
CA LYS A 11 20.39 -7.77 3.97
C LYS A 11 20.28 -6.75 2.82
N ASP A 12 20.32 -5.46 3.14
CA ASP A 12 20.17 -4.38 2.16
C ASP A 12 21.52 -3.86 1.62
N VAL A 13 22.64 -4.47 2.04
CA VAL A 13 23.98 -4.03 1.66
C VAL A 13 24.71 -5.15 0.92
N ILE A 14 25.13 -4.88 -0.32
CA ILE A 14 25.96 -5.78 -1.12
C ILE A 14 27.35 -5.85 -0.50
N ASN A 15 27.85 -7.06 -0.23
CA ASN A 15 29.17 -7.21 0.38
C ASN A 15 30.27 -6.92 -0.64
N PRO A 16 31.38 -6.27 -0.24
CA PRO A 16 32.49 -6.03 -1.13
C PRO A 16 33.08 -7.36 -1.63
N GLN A 17 33.21 -7.48 -2.95
CA GLN A 17 33.80 -8.66 -3.59
C GLN A 17 35.27 -8.41 -3.89
N HIS A 18 36.11 -9.37 -3.51
CA HIS A 18 37.55 -9.30 -3.75
C HIS A 18 37.98 -10.06 -5.01
N ASP A 19 37.30 -11.15 -5.37
CA ASP A 19 37.58 -11.94 -6.57
C ASP A 19 36.50 -11.73 -7.63
N PHE A 20 36.68 -10.75 -8.52
CA PHE A 20 35.73 -10.44 -9.59
C PHE A 20 35.76 -11.45 -10.75
N PHE A 21 36.79 -12.29 -10.84
CA PHE A 21 37.00 -13.14 -12.02
C PHE A 21 36.36 -14.51 -11.88
N ASN A 22 36.38 -15.09 -10.67
CA ASN A 22 35.85 -16.45 -10.43
C ASN A 22 34.57 -16.47 -9.59
N ASN A 23 34.11 -15.31 -9.11
CA ASN A 23 32.96 -15.22 -8.23
C ASN A 23 31.91 -14.26 -8.81
N ASN A 24 30.64 -14.67 -8.78
CA ASN A 24 29.50 -13.84 -9.20
C ASN A 24 28.55 -13.56 -8.02
N HIS A 25 29.05 -13.66 -6.77
CA HIS A 25 28.24 -13.50 -5.56
C HIS A 25 27.53 -12.15 -5.52
N THR A 26 28.21 -11.06 -5.86
CA THR A 26 27.59 -9.72 -5.89
C THR A 26 26.53 -9.58 -6.97
N PHE A 27 26.66 -10.29 -8.09
CA PHE A 27 25.62 -10.35 -9.12
C PHE A 27 24.38 -11.10 -8.60
N ASN A 28 24.56 -12.21 -7.89
CA ASN A 28 23.44 -12.94 -7.29
C ASN A 28 22.77 -12.17 -6.15
N GLU A 29 23.56 -11.49 -5.30
CA GLU A 29 23.04 -10.56 -4.30
C GLU A 29 22.22 -9.46 -4.98
N PHE A 30 22.76 -8.82 -6.02
CA PHE A 30 22.05 -7.81 -6.79
C PHE A 30 20.74 -8.34 -7.39
N LEU A 31 20.75 -9.50 -8.05
CA LEU A 31 19.54 -10.11 -8.59
C LEU A 31 18.50 -10.39 -7.51
N SER A 32 18.92 -10.85 -6.32
CA SER A 32 18.02 -11.09 -5.21
C SER A 32 17.35 -9.82 -4.68
N LEU A 33 18.05 -8.67 -4.76
CA LEU A 33 17.49 -7.36 -4.39
C LEU A 33 16.39 -6.90 -5.36
N LEU A 34 16.45 -7.31 -6.63
CA LEU A 34 15.44 -6.95 -7.62
C LEU A 34 14.09 -7.65 -7.37
N LYS A 35 14.04 -8.71 -6.55
CA LYS A 35 12.83 -9.48 -6.20
C LYS A 35 11.99 -9.86 -7.43
N LEU A 36 12.65 -10.17 -8.54
CA LEU A 36 11.99 -10.53 -9.79
C LEU A 36 11.55 -12.00 -9.77
N ASP A 37 10.48 -12.28 -10.49
CA ASP A 37 9.99 -13.63 -10.68
C ASP A 37 11.01 -14.47 -11.48
N GLU A 38 11.15 -15.76 -11.15
CA GLU A 38 12.03 -16.69 -11.90
C GLU A 38 11.74 -16.67 -13.40
N ASP A 39 10.46 -16.66 -13.79
CA ASP A 39 10.04 -16.55 -15.20
C ASP A 39 10.60 -15.29 -15.91
N ILE A 40 10.82 -14.20 -15.16
CA ILE A 40 11.42 -12.95 -15.67
C ILE A 40 12.94 -13.05 -15.69
N LEU A 41 13.55 -13.65 -14.66
CA LEU A 41 14.99 -13.84 -14.53
C LEU A 41 15.56 -14.80 -15.58
N GLU A 42 14.83 -15.88 -15.86
CA GLU A 42 15.18 -16.90 -16.85
C GLU A 42 14.66 -16.53 -18.26
N GLY A 43 13.84 -15.49 -18.34
CA GLY A 43 13.26 -15.00 -19.58
C GLY A 43 14.25 -14.28 -20.50
N SER A 44 13.79 -13.95 -21.70
CA SER A 44 14.58 -13.12 -22.62
C SER A 44 14.70 -11.68 -22.12
N THR A 45 15.75 -10.96 -22.54
CA THR A 45 15.89 -9.51 -22.29
C THR A 45 14.66 -8.72 -22.74
N LYS A 46 14.02 -9.12 -23.85
CA LYS A 46 12.77 -8.50 -24.32
C LYS A 46 11.62 -8.73 -23.34
N SER A 47 11.52 -9.92 -22.76
CA SER A 47 10.51 -10.25 -21.73
C SER A 47 10.71 -9.40 -20.48
N PHE A 48 11.96 -9.26 -20.04
CA PHE A 48 12.32 -8.38 -18.93
C PHE A 48 11.88 -6.93 -19.16
N PHE A 49 12.28 -6.32 -20.29
CA PHE A 49 11.88 -4.94 -20.59
C PHE A 49 10.37 -4.78 -20.76
N LYS A 50 9.68 -5.79 -21.31
CA LYS A 50 8.22 -5.78 -21.40
C LYS A 50 7.58 -5.78 -20.02
N TYR A 51 8.08 -6.61 -19.10
CA TYR A 51 7.60 -6.66 -17.72
C TYR A 51 7.75 -5.30 -17.04
N ILE A 52 8.96 -4.70 -17.09
CA ILE A 52 9.21 -3.38 -16.50
C ILE A 52 8.30 -2.31 -17.11
N TYR A 53 8.13 -2.33 -18.43
CA TYR A 53 7.22 -1.40 -19.12
C TYR A 53 5.77 -1.57 -18.67
N ASP A 54 5.28 -2.80 -18.55
CA ASP A 54 3.90 -3.06 -18.15
C ASP A 54 3.67 -2.67 -16.68
N GLU A 55 4.63 -2.92 -15.78
CA GLU A 55 4.56 -2.47 -14.38
C GLU A 55 4.57 -0.94 -14.26
N TYR A 56 5.47 -0.27 -14.98
CA TYR A 56 5.52 1.19 -15.04
C TYR A 56 4.22 1.78 -15.58
N LYS A 57 3.72 1.24 -16.70
CA LYS A 57 2.48 1.69 -17.33
C LYS A 57 1.28 1.55 -16.40
N THR A 58 1.13 0.40 -15.74
CA THR A 58 0.01 0.18 -14.81
C THR A 58 0.10 1.13 -13.60
N SER A 59 1.31 1.33 -13.07
CA SER A 59 1.54 2.28 -11.98
C SER A 59 1.15 3.71 -12.40
N LEU A 60 1.63 4.18 -13.56
CA LEU A 60 1.31 5.50 -14.10
C LEU A 60 -0.20 5.69 -14.31
N LEU A 61 -0.89 4.69 -14.86
CA LEU A 61 -2.34 4.73 -15.07
C LEU A 61 -3.10 4.79 -13.74
N SER A 62 -2.69 4.01 -12.73
CA SER A 62 -3.29 4.06 -11.39
C SER A 62 -3.12 5.40 -10.69
N ASN A 63 -2.14 6.20 -11.13
CA ASN A 63 -1.90 7.56 -10.67
C ASN A 63 -2.48 8.64 -11.61
N ALA A 64 -3.41 8.29 -12.49
CA ALA A 64 -4.02 9.20 -13.47
C ALA A 64 -3.00 9.98 -14.33
N GLY A 65 -1.86 9.35 -14.67
CA GLY A 65 -0.83 9.96 -15.51
C GLY A 65 0.19 10.83 -14.77
N TRP A 66 0.04 11.03 -13.45
CA TRP A 66 1.03 11.73 -12.64
C TRP A 66 2.27 10.86 -12.45
N GLN A 67 3.45 11.38 -12.78
CA GLN A 67 4.70 10.62 -12.73
C GLN A 67 5.11 10.29 -11.30
N ALA A 68 4.98 11.25 -10.38
CA ALA A 68 5.33 11.06 -8.98
C ALA A 68 4.11 10.53 -8.19
N PRO A 69 4.22 9.37 -7.51
CA PRO A 69 3.19 8.94 -6.56
C PRO A 69 3.15 9.91 -5.37
N PRO A 70 1.98 10.09 -4.73
CA PRO A 70 1.93 10.81 -3.47
C PRO A 70 2.75 10.07 -2.41
N GLN A 71 3.28 10.82 -1.45
CA GLN A 71 3.92 10.23 -0.28
C GLN A 71 2.90 9.41 0.51
N SER A 72 3.31 8.23 0.99
CA SER A 72 2.44 7.39 1.80
C SER A 72 2.24 7.99 3.19
N LEU A 73 1.11 7.68 3.83
CA LEU A 73 0.82 8.19 5.19
C LEU A 73 1.89 7.78 6.19
N THR A 74 2.38 6.54 6.12
CA THR A 74 3.48 6.05 6.96
C THR A 74 4.70 6.99 6.91
N LEU A 75 5.03 7.51 5.72
CA LEU A 75 6.17 8.40 5.54
C LEU A 75 5.85 9.86 5.89
N GLU A 76 4.59 10.28 5.78
CA GLU A 76 4.18 11.67 5.99
C GLU A 76 3.87 11.96 7.46
N ASN A 77 3.18 11.06 8.14
CA ASN A 77 2.68 11.27 9.50
C ASN A 77 2.83 10.07 10.43
N ASN A 78 3.71 9.11 10.08
CA ASN A 78 3.92 7.87 10.85
C ASN A 78 2.63 7.07 11.09
N TYR A 79 1.73 7.06 10.10
CA TYR A 79 0.56 6.19 10.14
C TYR A 79 0.98 4.73 10.35
N ASP A 80 0.31 4.08 11.29
CA ASP A 80 0.50 2.67 11.60
C ASP A 80 -0.52 1.84 10.83
N ILE A 81 -0.05 1.08 9.84
CA ILE A 81 -0.90 0.23 9.00
C ILE A 81 -1.58 -0.86 9.85
N ASP A 82 -0.94 -1.30 10.93
CA ASP A 82 -1.44 -2.37 11.79
C ASP A 82 -2.54 -1.88 12.76
N ASN A 83 -2.69 -0.57 12.95
CA ASN A 83 -3.77 0.02 13.74
C ASN A 83 -5.01 0.28 12.85
N TYR A 84 -5.55 -0.77 12.24
CA TYR A 84 -6.63 -0.69 11.25
C TYR A 84 -8.03 -0.81 11.84
N GLU A 85 -8.16 -1.15 13.13
CA GLU A 85 -9.43 -1.47 13.77
C GLU A 85 -10.41 -0.29 13.73
N TYR A 86 -9.92 0.95 13.79
CA TYR A 86 -10.75 2.15 13.74
C TYR A 86 -11.50 2.31 12.41
N LEU A 87 -11.03 1.67 11.33
CA LEU A 87 -11.64 1.78 10.02
C LEU A 87 -13.04 1.18 9.98
N ILE A 88 -13.36 0.22 10.86
CA ILE A 88 -14.65 -0.49 10.85
C ILE A 88 -15.84 0.46 10.98
N ASP A 89 -15.69 1.55 11.73
CA ASP A 89 -16.75 2.54 11.99
C ASP A 89 -16.70 3.77 11.08
N CYS A 90 -15.81 3.73 10.09
CA CYS A 90 -15.62 4.82 9.14
C CYS A 90 -16.35 4.57 7.81
N LYS A 91 -16.46 5.65 7.03
CA LYS A 91 -16.78 5.56 5.60
C LYS A 91 -15.51 5.74 4.77
N VAL A 92 -15.43 5.04 3.65
CA VAL A 92 -14.32 5.12 2.70
C VAL A 92 -14.81 5.39 1.29
N TYR A 93 -13.99 6.04 0.49
CA TYR A 93 -14.21 6.24 -0.93
C TYR A 93 -12.88 6.42 -1.66
N SER A 94 -12.85 6.17 -2.97
CA SER A 94 -11.70 6.52 -3.81
C SER A 94 -11.96 7.85 -4.52
N GLN A 95 -10.93 8.70 -4.61
CA GLN A 95 -11.05 9.99 -5.27
C GLN A 95 -10.97 9.86 -6.80
N ARG A 96 -11.86 10.57 -7.51
CA ARG A 96 -11.70 10.78 -8.95
C ARG A 96 -10.46 11.67 -9.22
N PRO A 97 -9.70 11.46 -10.30
CA PRO A 97 -9.91 10.48 -11.37
C PRO A 97 -9.13 9.17 -11.18
N PHE A 98 -8.70 8.84 -9.96
CA PHE A 98 -7.76 7.74 -9.72
C PHE A 98 -8.47 6.40 -9.71
N LYS A 99 -8.11 5.53 -10.64
CA LYS A 99 -8.62 4.16 -10.73
C LYS A 99 -7.59 3.17 -10.22
N MET A 100 -8.03 2.23 -9.40
CA MET A 100 -7.22 1.10 -8.95
C MET A 100 -7.22 -0.02 -10.00
N TYR A 101 -6.05 -0.60 -10.26
CA TYR A 101 -5.88 -1.71 -11.19
C TYR A 101 -5.30 -2.90 -10.43
N TYR A 102 -5.76 -4.11 -10.72
CA TYR A 102 -5.21 -5.31 -10.09
C TYR A 102 -4.86 -6.39 -11.12
N LYS A 103 -3.93 -7.26 -10.73
CA LYS A 103 -3.54 -8.47 -11.46
C LYS A 103 -3.51 -9.64 -10.47
N ILE A 104 -3.92 -10.82 -10.91
CA ILE A 104 -3.86 -12.06 -10.13
C ILE A 104 -2.80 -12.96 -10.76
N ASP A 105 -1.78 -13.32 -10.00
CA ASP A 105 -0.88 -14.41 -10.35
C ASP A 105 -1.42 -15.71 -9.72
N VAL A 106 -2.09 -16.51 -10.55
CA VAL A 106 -2.70 -17.77 -10.13
C VAL A 106 -1.65 -18.82 -9.76
N ARG A 107 -0.44 -18.76 -10.34
CA ARG A 107 0.62 -19.75 -10.05
C ARG A 107 1.22 -19.53 -8.67
N LYS A 108 1.31 -18.26 -8.26
CA LYS A 108 1.89 -17.85 -6.98
C LYS A 108 0.85 -17.56 -5.90
N GLU A 109 -0.43 -17.65 -6.24
CA GLU A 109 -1.54 -17.23 -5.39
C GLU A 109 -1.34 -15.79 -4.87
N MET A 110 -0.91 -14.89 -5.76
CA MET A 110 -0.60 -13.49 -5.42
C MET A 110 -1.58 -12.53 -6.08
N PHE A 111 -1.99 -11.53 -5.32
CA PHE A 111 -2.76 -10.38 -5.76
C PHE A 111 -1.86 -9.15 -5.78
N HIS A 112 -1.75 -8.52 -6.95
CA HIS A 112 -1.01 -7.29 -7.15
C HIS A 112 -2.00 -6.15 -7.41
N LEU A 113 -2.03 -5.18 -6.51
CA LEU A 113 -2.86 -3.98 -6.62
C LEU A 113 -1.99 -2.78 -6.94
N PHE A 114 -2.40 -1.99 -7.92
CA PHE A 114 -1.81 -0.71 -8.28
C PHE A 114 -2.78 0.40 -7.93
N THR A 115 -2.35 1.30 -7.05
CA THR A 115 -3.13 2.44 -6.59
C THR A 115 -2.22 3.65 -6.42
N ARG A 116 -2.59 4.79 -6.99
CA ARG A 116 -1.82 6.06 -6.91
C ARG A 116 -0.33 5.90 -7.24
N GLY A 117 -0.01 5.06 -8.21
CA GLY A 117 1.37 4.82 -8.64
C GLY A 117 2.18 3.89 -7.74
N SER A 118 1.57 3.36 -6.69
CA SER A 118 2.17 2.37 -5.78
C SER A 118 1.65 0.98 -6.10
N LYS A 119 2.48 -0.04 -5.86
CA LYS A 119 2.12 -1.46 -5.92
C LYS A 119 2.00 -2.03 -4.51
N ILE A 120 0.89 -2.71 -4.24
CA ILE A 120 0.63 -3.51 -3.04
C ILE A 120 0.59 -4.97 -3.48
N GLU A 121 1.28 -5.84 -2.75
CA GLU A 121 1.34 -7.28 -3.04
C GLU A 121 0.91 -8.07 -1.81
N MET A 122 0.01 -9.01 -1.98
CA MET A 122 -0.47 -9.89 -0.91
C MET A 122 -0.95 -11.22 -1.46
N LYS A 123 -1.18 -12.20 -0.57
CA LYS A 123 -1.81 -13.45 -0.96
C LYS A 123 -3.19 -13.19 -1.54
N TYR A 124 -3.50 -13.86 -2.64
CA TYR A 124 -4.77 -13.75 -3.31
C TYR A 124 -5.89 -14.35 -2.45
N HIS A 125 -6.99 -13.62 -2.40
CA HIS A 125 -8.28 -14.09 -1.93
C HIS A 125 -9.33 -13.65 -2.95
N GLN A 126 -10.34 -14.49 -3.21
CA GLN A 126 -11.35 -14.23 -4.25
C GLN A 126 -12.16 -12.95 -4.03
N GLU A 127 -12.17 -12.47 -2.79
CA GLU A 127 -12.89 -11.26 -2.38
C GLU A 127 -12.14 -9.95 -2.63
N LEU A 128 -10.81 -9.99 -2.81
CA LEU A 128 -10.02 -8.76 -3.04
C LEU A 128 -10.47 -8.02 -4.31
N PRO A 129 -10.70 -8.67 -5.48
CA PRO A 129 -11.27 -8.03 -6.64
C PRO A 129 -12.59 -7.29 -6.38
N SER A 130 -13.51 -7.90 -5.60
CA SER A 130 -14.84 -7.34 -5.37
C SER A 130 -14.80 -6.03 -4.58
N ILE A 131 -13.89 -5.93 -3.61
CA ILE A 131 -13.61 -4.69 -2.88
C ILE A 131 -13.09 -3.61 -3.82
N ILE A 132 -12.11 -3.94 -4.67
CA ILE A 132 -11.51 -2.97 -5.58
C ILE A 132 -12.50 -2.47 -6.63
N ASP A 133 -13.34 -3.36 -7.15
CA ASP A 133 -14.38 -2.99 -8.11
C ASP A 133 -15.42 -2.05 -7.49
N LYS A 134 -15.83 -2.30 -6.25
CA LYS A 134 -16.69 -1.37 -5.49
C LYS A 134 -16.00 -0.02 -5.27
N LEU A 135 -14.75 -0.01 -4.79
CA LEU A 135 -14.03 1.25 -4.57
C LEU A 135 -13.85 2.05 -5.87
N ASN A 136 -13.69 1.38 -7.00
CA ASN A 136 -13.59 2.00 -8.33
C ASN A 136 -14.90 2.62 -8.85
N THR A 137 -16.05 2.43 -8.18
CA THR A 137 -17.27 3.22 -8.50
C THR A 137 -17.16 4.67 -8.02
N HIS A 138 -16.20 4.95 -7.13
CA HIS A 138 -16.00 6.23 -6.46
C HIS A 138 -17.17 6.64 -5.55
N GLU A 139 -18.05 5.70 -5.21
CA GLU A 139 -19.10 5.91 -4.23
C GLU A 139 -18.53 5.83 -2.81
N VAL A 140 -19.30 6.34 -1.85
CA VAL A 140 -18.96 6.29 -0.43
C VAL A 140 -19.54 5.02 0.17
N PHE A 141 -18.70 4.21 0.81
CA PHE A 141 -19.09 2.96 1.45
C PHE A 141 -18.84 3.04 2.96
N GLU A 142 -19.80 2.61 3.78
CA GLU A 142 -19.53 2.24 5.17
C GLU A 142 -18.65 0.99 5.17
N VAL A 143 -17.56 0.98 5.95
CA VAL A 143 -16.58 -0.13 5.91
C VAL A 143 -17.21 -1.46 6.31
N ARG A 144 -18.08 -1.46 7.34
CA ARG A 144 -18.87 -2.64 7.72
C ARG A 144 -19.63 -3.22 6.53
N ASP A 145 -20.32 -2.40 5.74
CA ASP A 145 -21.12 -2.87 4.61
C ASP A 145 -20.26 -3.31 3.42
N LEU A 146 -19.09 -2.68 3.25
CA LEU A 146 -18.12 -3.04 2.22
C LEU A 146 -17.56 -4.45 2.47
N LEU A 147 -17.25 -4.77 3.73
CA LEU A 147 -16.61 -6.03 4.15
C LEU A 147 -17.61 -7.14 4.54
N LYS A 148 -18.86 -6.81 4.90
CA LYS A 148 -19.87 -7.78 5.33
C LYS A 148 -20.09 -8.97 4.38
N PRO A 149 -20.12 -8.81 3.04
CA PRO A 149 -20.28 -9.95 2.14
C PRO A 149 -19.09 -10.93 2.18
N LEU A 150 -17.99 -10.54 2.82
CA LEU A 150 -16.72 -11.28 2.82
C LEU A 150 -16.56 -12.14 4.09
N GLU A 151 -17.38 -11.92 5.13
CA GLU A 151 -17.25 -12.54 6.45
C GLU A 151 -17.46 -14.06 6.44
N GLU A 152 -18.09 -14.63 5.39
CA GLU A 152 -18.34 -16.08 5.34
C GLU A 152 -17.07 -16.91 5.12
N GLU A 153 -16.07 -16.36 4.42
CA GLU A 153 -14.82 -17.08 4.08
C GLU A 153 -13.54 -16.31 4.44
N TRP A 154 -13.62 -14.98 4.62
CA TRP A 154 -12.46 -14.12 4.84
C TRP A 154 -12.57 -13.35 6.17
N PRO A 155 -11.56 -13.41 7.05
CA PRO A 155 -11.56 -12.66 8.31
C PRO A 155 -11.71 -11.16 8.07
N ILE A 156 -12.55 -10.50 8.86
CA ILE A 156 -12.80 -9.06 8.72
C ILE A 156 -11.52 -8.25 8.93
N GLU A 157 -10.63 -8.73 9.81
CA GLU A 157 -9.32 -8.14 10.09
C GLU A 157 -8.44 -8.09 8.85
N ALA A 158 -8.49 -9.13 8.00
CA ALA A 158 -7.76 -9.15 6.74
C ALA A 158 -8.31 -8.09 5.75
N GLY A 159 -9.63 -7.89 5.75
CA GLY A 159 -10.29 -6.82 4.99
C GLY A 159 -9.90 -5.42 5.49
N LEU A 160 -9.89 -5.22 6.81
CA LEU A 160 -9.49 -3.94 7.42
C LEU A 160 -8.01 -3.64 7.16
N TYR A 161 -7.13 -4.63 7.34
CA TYR A 161 -5.71 -4.50 7.01
C TYR A 161 -5.51 -4.16 5.53
N PHE A 162 -6.25 -4.80 4.63
CA PHE A 162 -6.21 -4.47 3.20
C PHE A 162 -6.62 -3.03 2.92
N LEU A 163 -7.72 -2.55 3.51
CA LEU A 163 -8.13 -1.15 3.38
C LEU A 163 -7.09 -0.19 3.98
N SER A 164 -6.47 -0.54 5.11
CA SER A 164 -5.39 0.22 5.74
C SER A 164 -4.17 0.38 4.82
N MET A 165 -3.76 -0.70 4.13
CA MET A 165 -2.69 -0.62 3.12
C MET A 165 -3.06 0.32 1.96
N ILE A 166 -4.32 0.28 1.50
CA ILE A 166 -4.78 1.17 0.42
C ILE A 166 -4.81 2.62 0.91
N PHE A 167 -5.25 2.86 2.15
CA PHE A 167 -5.26 4.18 2.77
C PHE A 167 -3.86 4.76 2.93
N ASP A 168 -2.89 3.95 3.40
CA ASP A 168 -1.48 4.34 3.46
C ASP A 168 -0.96 4.83 2.11
N LYS A 169 -1.33 4.15 1.01
CA LYS A 169 -0.97 4.53 -0.36
C LYS A 169 -1.87 5.60 -0.97
N ARG A 170 -2.70 6.29 -0.18
CA ARG A 170 -3.63 7.36 -0.62
C ARG A 170 -4.65 6.89 -1.67
N GLY A 171 -4.88 5.58 -1.76
CA GLY A 171 -5.79 4.99 -2.74
C GLY A 171 -7.26 5.20 -2.39
N ILE A 172 -7.54 5.38 -1.10
CA ILE A 172 -8.85 5.75 -0.55
C ILE A 172 -8.67 6.90 0.44
N GLU A 173 -9.77 7.57 0.74
CA GLU A 173 -9.89 8.53 1.83
C GLU A 173 -10.85 7.99 2.90
N VAL A 174 -10.63 8.39 4.14
CA VAL A 174 -11.43 7.99 5.30
C VAL A 174 -12.23 9.19 5.80
N ILE A 175 -13.55 9.01 5.93
CA ILE A 175 -14.44 9.99 6.54
C ILE A 175 -14.75 9.48 7.95
N ILE A 176 -14.14 10.12 8.94
CA ILE A 176 -14.41 9.87 10.34
C ILE A 176 -15.74 10.53 10.68
N LYS A 177 -16.69 9.78 11.25
CA LYS A 177 -17.88 10.39 11.87
C LYS A 177 -17.38 11.25 13.02
N SER A 178 -17.43 12.58 12.86
CA SER A 178 -17.32 13.48 14.00
C SER A 178 -18.44 13.10 14.96
N ASN A 179 -18.09 12.53 16.11
CA ASN A 179 -19.01 12.62 17.25
C ASN A 179 -19.29 14.11 17.45
N GLU A 180 -20.56 14.46 17.63
CA GLU A 180 -21.07 15.79 17.89
C GLU A 180 -20.10 16.58 18.78
N VAL A 181 -19.36 17.52 18.19
CA VAL A 181 -18.76 18.58 18.96
C VAL A 181 -19.91 19.53 19.21
N GLU A 182 -20.47 19.48 20.43
CA GLU A 182 -21.35 20.55 20.92
C GLU A 182 -20.69 21.90 20.57
N PRO A 183 -21.45 22.87 20.05
CA PRO A 183 -20.89 24.17 19.72
C PRO A 183 -20.33 24.76 21.00
N THR A 184 -19.01 24.83 21.10
CA THR A 184 -18.34 25.51 22.20
C THR A 184 -18.71 26.98 22.07
N GLU A 185 -19.50 27.46 23.03
CA GLU A 185 -19.90 28.85 23.12
C GLU A 185 -18.70 29.79 22.94
N ASP A 186 -18.97 30.81 22.16
CA ASP A 186 -18.10 31.86 21.66
C ASP A 186 -17.30 32.54 22.79
N ARG A 187 -16.03 32.12 22.98
CA ARG A 187 -15.09 32.76 23.94
C ARG A 187 -14.47 34.08 23.42
N ASN A 188 -15.02 34.67 22.36
CA ASN A 188 -14.53 35.94 21.81
C ASN A 188 -15.27 37.19 22.30
N GLN A 189 -16.16 37.10 23.30
CA GLN A 189 -16.81 38.29 23.88
C GLN A 189 -16.11 38.89 25.11
N ASP A 190 -15.07 38.25 25.66
CA ASP A 190 -14.42 38.73 26.90
C ASP A 190 -13.13 39.55 26.69
N ILE A 191 -12.69 39.78 25.45
CA ILE A 191 -11.46 40.57 25.18
C ILE A 191 -11.76 42.06 24.89
N LEU A 192 -13.03 42.45 24.74
CA LEU A 192 -13.41 43.84 24.40
C LEU A 192 -13.87 44.70 25.59
N LYS A 193 -13.64 44.28 26.85
CA LYS A 193 -13.99 45.06 28.05
C LYS A 193 -12.82 45.65 28.84
N GLU A 194 -11.59 45.54 28.35
CA GLU A 194 -10.41 46.15 29.01
C GLU A 194 -9.80 47.33 28.23
N ILE A 195 -10.54 47.93 27.29
CA ILE A 195 -10.15 49.19 26.65
C ILE A 195 -11.35 50.16 26.67
N GLU A 196 -11.70 50.65 27.86
CA GLU A 196 -12.39 51.94 28.05
C GLU A 196 -11.77 52.68 29.25
#